data_AF-E9IGF9-F1
#
_entry.id   AF-E9IGF9-F1
#
_cell.length_a   1.000
_cell.length_b   1.000
_cell.length_c   1.000
_cell.angle_alpha   90.00
_cell.angle_beta   90.00
_cell.angle_gamma   90.00
#
_symmetry.space_group_name_H-M   'P 1'
#
loop_
_entity.id
_entity.type
_entity.pdbx_description
1 polymer ?
#
loop_
_entity_poly.entity_id
_entity_poly.type
_entity_poly.pdbx_seq_one_letter_code
_entity_poly.pdbx_strand_id
1 'polypeptide(L)' 'GRRPLMKKIDIVPTFWVDYNSQTKKFFTRFLSPPYTSENVNNLHNMIKKCDYPLREWPLYSVVLKGRAS' A
#
# COMPACT_ATOMS: atom_id res chain seq x y z
N GLY A 1 15.56 -14.12 24.03
CA GLY A 1 14.74 -14.34 22.82
C GLY A 1 14.25 -13.01 22.29
N ARG A 2 14.42 -12.71 21.00
CA ARG A 2 13.90 -11.46 20.39
C ARG A 2 12.38 -11.56 20.31
N ARG A 3 11.66 -10.63 20.93
CA ARG A 3 10.20 -10.51 20.74
C ARG A 3 9.94 -10.29 19.24
N PRO A 4 9.04 -11.06 18.61
CA PRO A 4 8.72 -10.82 17.21
C PRO A 4 8.19 -9.40 17.05
N LEU A 5 8.79 -8.64 16.14
CA LEU A 5 8.29 -7.32 15.74
C LEU A 5 6.87 -7.51 15.21
N MET A 6 5.91 -6.79 15.79
CA MET A 6 4.52 -6.80 15.37
C MET A 6 4.45 -6.35 13.90
N LYS A 7 4.17 -7.28 13.00
CA LYS A 7 4.00 -6.99 11.57
C LYS A 7 2.64 -6.34 11.40
N LYS A 8 2.62 -5.07 11.01
CA LYS A 8 1.42 -4.41 10.48
C LYS A 8 1.41 -4.61 8.97
N ILE A 9 0.28 -5.09 8.45
CA ILE A 9 0.08 -5.33 7.03
C ILE A 9 -1.08 -4.43 6.64
N ASP A 10 -0.83 -3.52 5.70
CA ASP A 10 -1.87 -2.70 5.10
C ASP A 10 -2.35 -3.40 3.81
N ILE A 11 -3.65 -3.32 3.53
CA ILE A 11 -4.29 -3.97 2.38
C ILE A 11 -4.72 -2.87 1.40
N VAL A 12 -4.36 -3.02 0.13
CA VAL A 12 -4.84 -2.14 -0.95
C VAL A 12 -5.44 -2.98 -2.09
N PRO A 13 -6.34 -2.40 -2.89
CA PRO A 13 -6.79 -3.05 -4.11
C PRO A 13 -5.63 -3.30 -5.08
N THR A 14 -5.65 -4.43 -5.79
CA THR A 14 -4.58 -4.79 -6.73
C THR A 14 -4.40 -3.76 -7.84
N PHE A 15 -5.46 -3.06 -8.25
CA PHE A 15 -5.39 -2.02 -9.29
C PHE A 15 -4.67 -0.75 -8.84
N TRP A 16 -4.26 -0.62 -7.57
CA TRP A 16 -3.35 0.43 -7.11
C TRP A 16 -1.90 0.14 -7.44
N VAL A 17 -1.58 -1.11 -7.82
CA VAL A 17 -0.23 -1.56 -8.11
C VAL A 17 0.03 -1.43 -9.61
N ASP A 18 0.90 -0.49 -9.96
CA ASP A 18 1.38 -0.26 -11.32
C ASP A 18 2.70 -0.98 -11.56
N TYR A 19 2.88 -1.49 -12.78
CA TYR A 19 4.17 -2.03 -13.24
C TYR A 19 4.88 -1.03 -14.14
N ASN A 20 6.12 -0.66 -13.78
CA ASN A 20 6.96 0.15 -14.64
C ASN A 20 7.86 -0.76 -15.49
N SER A 21 7.63 -0.76 -16.80
CA SER A 21 8.35 -1.62 -17.74
C SER A 21 9.82 -1.25 -17.96
N GLN A 22 10.20 0.00 -17.67
CA GLN A 22 11.58 0.51 -17.79
C GLN A 22 12.42 0.09 -16.58
N THR A 23 11.90 0.32 -15.37
CA THR A 23 12.61 -0.03 -14.13
C THR A 23 12.41 -1.47 -13.69
N LYS A 24 11.50 -2.21 -14.35
CA LYS A 24 11.10 -3.59 -14.03
C LYS A 24 10.60 -3.75 -12.59
N LYS A 25 10.02 -2.69 -12.01
CA LYS A 25 9.55 -2.65 -10.62
C LYS A 25 8.05 -2.39 -10.56
N PHE A 26 7.44 -2.88 -9.49
CA PHE A 26 6.07 -2.54 -9.12
C PHE A 26 6.06 -1.33 -8.20
N PHE A 27 5.02 -0.52 -8.33
CA PHE A 27 4.83 0.68 -7.54
C PHE A 27 3.38 0.80 -7.08
N THR A 28 3.18 1.43 -5.93
CA THR A 28 1.85 1.83 -5.47
C THR A 28 1.93 3.21 -4.87
N ARG A 29 0.88 3.99 -5.03
CA ARG A 29 0.68 5.19 -4.21
C ARG A 29 0.10 4.78 -2.88
N PHE A 30 0.58 5.38 -1.80
CA PHE A 30 0.08 5.10 -0.47
C PHE A 30 0.21 6.31 0.44
N LEU A 31 -0.64 6.36 1.47
CA LEU A 31 -0.61 7.41 2.47
C LEU A 31 0.76 7.44 3.17
N SER A 32 1.36 8.62 3.31
CA SER A 32 2.58 8.81 4.09
C SER A 32 2.29 9.13 5.55
N PRO A 33 3.21 8.77 6.47
CA PRO A 33 3.12 9.24 7.85
C PRO A 33 3.22 10.78 7.94
N PRO A 34 2.66 11.39 9.01
CA PRO A 34 2.04 10.74 10.16
C PRO A 34 0.62 10.22 9.89
N TYR A 35 0.31 9.05 10.44
CA TYR A 35 -1.02 8.46 10.35
C TYR A 35 -1.91 8.98 11.49
N THR A 36 -2.95 9.72 11.13
CA THR A 36 -3.98 10.22 12.03
C THR A 36 -5.22 9.34 11.92
N SER A 37 -6.08 9.32 12.93
CA SER A 37 -7.34 8.55 12.85
C SER A 37 -8.20 8.95 11.65
N GLU A 38 -8.16 10.25 11.29
CA GLU A 38 -8.88 10.79 10.14
C GLU A 38 -8.35 10.23 8.81
N ASN A 39 -7.04 10.32 8.57
CA ASN A 39 -6.47 9.88 7.30
C ASN A 39 -6.53 8.35 7.12
N VAL A 40 -6.45 7.58 8.22
CA VAL A 40 -6.66 6.13 8.21
C VAL A 40 -8.12 5.78 7.90
N ASN A 41 -9.09 6.49 8.49
CA ASN A 41 -10.50 6.28 8.17
C ASN A 41 -10.81 6.60 6.70
N ASN A 42 -10.24 7.69 6.17
CA ASN A 42 -10.39 8.05 4.77
C ASN A 42 -9.78 6.99 3.84
N LEU A 43 -8.57 6.52 4.13
CA LEU A 43 -7.92 5.42 3.39
C LEU A 43 -8.80 4.17 3.38
N HIS A 44 -9.33 3.75 4.54
CA HIS A 44 -10.21 2.58 4.62
C HIS A 44 -11.51 2.76 3.82
N ASN A 45 -12.08 3.96 3.81
CA ASN A 45 -13.27 4.25 3.02
C ASN A 45 -12.98 4.16 1.51
N MET A 46 -11.85 4.70 1.05
CA MET A 46 -11.42 4.60 -0.35
C MET A 46 -11.22 3.13 -0.76
N ILE A 47 -10.56 2.33 0.08
CA ILE A 47 -10.35 0.90 -0.18
C ILE A 47 -11.69 0.17 -0.29
N LYS A 48 -12.63 0.41 0.64
CA LYS A 48 -13.96 -0.22 0.65
C LYS A 48 -14.79 0.15 -0.59
N LYS A 49 -14.61 1.35 -1.12
CA LYS A 49 -15.29 1.84 -2.33
C LYS A 49 -14.60 1.46 -3.63
N CYS A 50 -13.42 0.82 -3.56
CA CYS A 50 -12.57 0.59 -4.71
C CYS A 50 -12.22 1.89 -5.47
N ASP A 51 -12.00 2.97 -4.74
CA ASP A 51 -11.54 4.23 -5.31
C ASP A 51 -10.05 4.15 -5.71
N TYR A 52 -9.62 5.03 -6.61
CA TYR A 52 -8.21 5.18 -6.99
C TYR A 52 -7.39 5.88 -5.91
N PRO A 53 -6.07 5.62 -5.79
CA PRO A 53 -5.24 6.34 -4.84
C PRO A 53 -5.08 7.81 -5.26
N LEU A 54 -4.90 8.69 -4.27
CA LEU A 54 -4.71 10.11 -4.51
C LEU A 54 -3.39 10.38 -5.25
N ARG A 55 -3.40 11.31 -6.22
CA ARG A 55 -2.23 11.57 -7.10
C ARG A 55 -1.09 12.27 -6.36
N GLU A 56 -1.40 12.99 -5.29
CA GLU A 56 -0.47 13.66 -4.39
C GLU A 56 0.24 12.70 -3.45
N TRP A 57 -0.26 11.46 -3.30
CA TRP A 57 0.39 10.49 -2.43
C TRP A 57 1.74 10.04 -3.00
N PRO A 58 2.73 9.82 -2.11
CA PRO A 58 4.03 9.34 -2.52
C PRO A 58 3.95 7.96 -3.17
N LEU A 59 4.86 7.76 -4.10
CA LEU A 59 5.00 6.51 -4.85
C LEU A 59 6.02 5.62 -4.16
N TYR A 60 5.62 4.41 -3.80
CA TYR A 60 6.48 3.42 -3.15
C TYR A 60 6.75 2.26 -4.10
N SER A 61 8.01 1.83 -4.20
CA SER A 61 8.32 0.57 -4.86
C SER A 61 7.89 -0.60 -3.98
N VAL A 62 7.19 -1.56 -4.56
CA VAL A 62 6.70 -2.77 -3.87
C VAL A 62 7.25 -4.03 -4.52
N VAL A 63 7.35 -5.08 -3.71
CA VAL A 63 7.79 -6.41 -4.16
C VAL A 63 6.61 -7.35 -4.05
N LEU A 64 6.18 -7.91 -5.18
CA LEU A 64 5.19 -8.98 -5.18
C LEU A 64 5.84 -10.25 -4.61
N LYS A 65 5.24 -10.80 -3.56
CA LYS A 65 5.68 -12.06 -2.93
C LYS A 65 4.57 -13.09 -3.09
N GLY A 66 4.78 -14.07 -3.96
CA GLY A 66 3.97 -15.28 -3.99
C GLY A 66 4.42 -16.25 -2.91
N ARG A 67 3.48 -16.91 -2.24
CA ARG A 67 3.75 -18.11 -1.43
C ARG A 67 2.89 -19.23 -2.00
N ALA A 68 3.52 -20.31 -2.41
CA ALA A 68 2.85 -21.59 -2.58
C ALA A 68 2.90 -22.31 -1.22
N SER A 69 1.75 -22.83 -0.79
CA SER A 69 1.63 -23.70 0.40
C SER A 69 1.62 -25.15 -0.02
#